data_AF-A0A953XJI4-F1
#
_entry.id   AF-A0A953XJI4-F1
#
_cell.length_a   1.000
_cell.length_b   1.000
_cell.length_c   1.000
_cell.angle_alpha   90.00
_cell.angle_beta   90.00
_cell.angle_gamma   90.00
#
_symmetry.space_group_name_H-M   'P 1'
#
loop_
_entity.id
_entity.type
_entity.pdbx_description
1 polymer ?
#
loop_
_entity_poly.entity_id
_entity_poly.type
_entity_poly.pdbx_seq_one_letter_code
_entity_poly.pdbx_strand_id
1 'polypeptide(L)'
;MARFGSPLITIGSAAVVIAIACTVLVVVRGDNGSAEAPEQKPAVEYTAGQPAPEPNLPPPAPEPEMPVTNGSIESLVQGTLDAITREDRAWLARSMESTSGRPLTEDDLLAAYRQFLWRSAQPMWARVRAGFEGGAWRTEDNGDKGRIILDVGGALGEMRLELVKIDNAWHYAGT
;
A
#
# COMPACT_ATOMS: atom_id res chain seq x y z
N MET A 1 -0.46 30.45 59.44
CA MET A 1 -1.28 31.25 58.50
C MET A 1 -0.48 31.49 57.24
N ALA A 2 -0.80 30.78 56.16
CA ALA A 2 -0.55 31.19 54.77
C ALA A 2 -1.32 30.19 53.89
N ARG A 3 -2.39 30.67 53.26
CA ARG A 3 -3.24 29.91 52.33
C ARG A 3 -2.63 30.04 50.93
N PHE A 4 -2.32 28.94 50.28
CA PHE A 4 -2.15 28.90 48.83
C PHE A 4 -3.10 27.85 48.28
N GLY A 5 -4.11 28.34 47.57
CA GLY A 5 -5.13 27.54 46.91
C GLY A 5 -4.58 26.94 45.62
N SER A 6 -4.77 25.63 45.47
CA SER A 6 -4.62 24.92 44.21
C SER A 6 -5.86 25.15 43.34
N PRO A 7 -5.74 25.56 42.08
CA PRO A 7 -6.76 25.27 41.10
C PRO A 7 -6.55 23.86 40.54
N LEU A 8 -7.47 22.95 40.91
CA LEU A 8 -7.79 21.78 40.10
C LEU A 8 -8.17 22.27 38.69
N ILE A 9 -7.41 21.90 37.67
CA ILE A 9 -7.88 21.99 36.29
C ILE A 9 -8.22 20.57 35.85
N THR A 10 -9.52 20.29 35.91
CA THR A 10 -10.18 19.16 35.25
C THR A 10 -10.36 19.54 33.79
N ILE A 11 -9.79 18.76 32.87
CA ILE A 11 -10.13 18.76 31.44
C ILE A 11 -10.44 17.29 31.16
N GLY A 12 -11.70 16.86 31.05
CA GLY A 12 -12.68 17.37 30.09
C GLY A 12 -12.59 16.51 28.84
N SER A 13 -13.13 15.28 28.91
CA SER A 13 -13.29 14.38 27.76
C SER A 13 -14.11 15.07 26.68
N ALA A 14 -13.49 15.30 25.52
CA ALA A 14 -14.19 15.71 24.30
C ALA A 14 -14.01 14.60 23.27
N ALA A 15 -15.03 13.76 23.14
CA ALA A 15 -15.18 12.86 22.02
C ALA A 15 -15.39 13.71 20.75
N VAL A 16 -14.43 13.66 19.83
CA VAL A 16 -14.60 14.22 18.48
C VAL A 16 -15.20 13.11 17.62
N VAL A 17 -16.50 13.21 17.38
CA VAL A 17 -17.24 12.42 16.39
C VAL A 17 -16.99 13.06 15.03
N ILE A 18 -16.16 12.44 14.19
CA ILE A 18 -15.99 12.83 12.79
C ILE A 18 -17.01 12.04 11.97
N ALA A 19 -18.09 12.72 11.57
CA ALA A 19 -19.02 12.21 10.57
C ALA A 19 -18.38 12.35 9.18
N ILE A 20 -18.01 11.24 8.56
CA ILE A 20 -17.54 11.20 7.18
C ILE A 20 -18.77 11.04 6.28
N ALA A 21 -19.20 12.15 5.67
CA ALA A 21 -20.18 12.11 4.59
C ALA A 21 -19.45 11.77 3.28
N CYS A 22 -19.68 10.57 2.76
CA CYS A 22 -19.37 10.18 1.39
C CYS A 22 -20.12 11.09 0.41
N THR A 23 -19.41 11.73 -0.52
CA THR A 23 -19.96 12.11 -1.83
C THR A 23 -18.82 12.15 -2.84
N VAL A 24 -18.71 11.11 -3.65
CA VAL A 24 -17.94 11.15 -4.90
C VAL A 24 -18.85 11.76 -5.96
N LEU A 25 -18.47 12.93 -6.49
CA LEU A 25 -19.06 13.47 -7.71
C LEU A 25 -17.98 13.52 -8.79
N VAL A 26 -18.10 12.63 -9.78
CA VAL A 26 -17.34 12.67 -11.03
C VAL A 26 -18.01 13.70 -11.95
N VAL A 27 -17.24 14.65 -12.46
CA VAL A 27 -17.62 15.44 -13.63
C VAL A 27 -16.51 15.31 -14.67
N VAL A 28 -16.83 14.62 -15.76
CA VAL A 28 -16.08 14.62 -17.02
C VAL A 28 -16.64 15.72 -17.91
N ARG A 29 -15.79 16.62 -18.42
CA ARG A 29 -16.00 17.24 -19.74
C ARG A 29 -14.68 17.78 -20.29
N GLY A 30 -14.32 17.32 -21.49
CA GLY A 30 -13.15 17.77 -22.23
C GLY A 30 -13.38 19.04 -23.03
N ASP A 31 -12.30 19.55 -23.64
CA ASP A 31 -12.32 20.17 -24.95
C ASP A 31 -10.90 20.17 -25.57
N ASN A 32 -10.86 20.45 -26.87
CA ASN A 32 -9.87 20.14 -27.89
C ASN A 32 -8.61 21.01 -27.87
N GLY A 33 -7.53 20.47 -28.44
CA GLY A 33 -6.36 21.23 -28.88
C GLY A 33 -5.56 20.48 -29.95
N SER A 34 -5.67 20.94 -31.19
CA SER A 34 -5.06 20.45 -32.44
C SER A 34 -3.53 20.47 -32.49
N ALA A 35 -2.97 19.54 -33.28
CA ALA A 35 -1.85 19.62 -34.24
C ALA A 35 -1.31 18.18 -34.43
N GLU A 36 -0.91 17.64 -35.59
CA GLU A 36 -0.60 18.10 -36.94
C GLU A 36 -0.57 16.82 -37.82
N ALA A 37 -0.87 16.92 -39.11
CA ALA A 37 -0.80 15.79 -40.04
C ALA A 37 0.65 15.48 -40.45
N PRO A 38 0.98 14.21 -40.78
CA PRO A 38 1.48 14.01 -42.16
C PRO A 38 1.08 12.69 -42.84
N GLU A 39 0.94 12.84 -44.16
CA GLU A 39 1.31 11.91 -45.25
C GLU A 39 0.57 10.57 -45.42
N GLN A 40 -0.35 10.61 -46.40
CA GLN A 40 -0.91 9.46 -47.09
C GLN A 40 0.17 8.65 -47.81
N LYS A 41 0.22 7.35 -47.50
CA LYS A 41 0.76 6.30 -48.37
C LYS A 41 -0.41 5.48 -48.95
N PRO A 42 -0.24 4.89 -50.15
CA PRO A 42 -1.34 4.51 -51.02
C PRO A 42 -2.21 3.38 -50.45
N ALA A 43 -3.49 3.44 -50.80
CA ALA A 43 -4.50 2.45 -50.46
C ALA A 43 -4.10 1.06 -50.96
N VAL A 44 -3.92 0.13 -50.03
CA VAL A 44 -3.93 -1.30 -50.32
C VAL A 44 -5.40 -1.70 -50.40
N GLU A 45 -5.82 -2.21 -51.55
CA GLU A 45 -7.14 -2.81 -51.74
C GLU A 45 -7.34 -3.93 -50.70
N TYR A 46 -8.30 -3.75 -49.80
CA TYR A 46 -8.73 -4.80 -48.88
C TYR A 46 -9.69 -5.73 -49.63
N THR A 47 -9.16 -6.82 -50.17
CA THR A 47 -9.96 -8.00 -50.50
C THR A 47 -10.61 -8.51 -49.22
N ALA A 48 -11.94 -8.43 -49.16
CA ALA A 48 -12.73 -9.00 -48.07
C ALA A 48 -12.61 -10.54 -48.10
N GLY A 49 -12.11 -11.12 -47.00
CA GLY A 49 -12.26 -12.55 -46.74
C GLY A 49 -11.05 -13.24 -46.14
N GLN A 50 -10.82 -13.07 -44.83
CA GLN A 50 -10.42 -14.12 -43.87
C GLN A 50 -10.32 -13.47 -42.47
N PRO A 51 -10.95 -14.01 -41.40
CA PRO A 51 -10.59 -13.56 -40.05
C PRO A 51 -9.10 -13.86 -39.82
N ALA A 52 -8.35 -12.84 -39.40
CA ALA A 52 -6.95 -13.00 -39.04
C ALA A 52 -6.83 -14.06 -37.94
N PRO A 53 -5.89 -15.01 -38.02
CA PRO A 53 -5.64 -15.93 -36.92
C PRO A 53 -5.30 -15.09 -35.68
N GLU A 54 -6.02 -15.31 -34.58
CA GLU A 54 -5.66 -14.72 -33.29
C GLU A 54 -4.18 -15.04 -33.04
N PRO A 55 -3.34 -14.04 -32.71
CA PRO A 55 -1.98 -14.31 -32.29
C PRO A 55 -2.06 -15.29 -31.12
N ASN A 56 -1.50 -16.49 -31.30
CA ASN A 56 -1.34 -17.47 -30.23
C ASN A 56 -0.30 -16.88 -29.27
N LEU A 57 -0.75 -15.94 -28.42
CA LEU A 57 0.06 -15.37 -27.37
C LEU A 57 0.40 -16.53 -26.44
N PRO A 58 1.70 -16.78 -26.18
CA PRO A 58 2.05 -17.75 -25.16
C PRO A 58 1.33 -17.37 -23.85
N PRO A 59 0.87 -18.35 -23.06
CA PRO A 59 0.24 -18.07 -21.79
C PRO A 59 1.10 -17.09 -21.00
N PRO A 60 0.49 -16.11 -20.29
CA PRO A 60 1.27 -15.14 -19.52
C PRO A 60 2.25 -15.91 -18.65
N ALA A 61 3.52 -15.52 -18.73
CA ALA A 61 4.56 -16.15 -17.94
C ALA A 61 4.09 -16.18 -16.48
N PRO A 62 4.21 -17.33 -15.78
CA PRO A 62 3.85 -17.39 -14.37
C PRO A 62 4.58 -16.26 -13.67
N GLU A 63 3.83 -15.42 -12.97
CA GLU A 63 4.43 -14.37 -12.18
C GLU A 63 5.48 -15.01 -11.27
N PRO A 64 6.69 -14.44 -11.16
CA PRO A 64 7.72 -15.01 -10.31
C PRO A 64 7.14 -15.21 -8.91
N GLU A 65 6.98 -16.48 -8.53
CA GLU A 65 6.64 -16.92 -7.19
C GLU A 65 7.85 -16.66 -6.29
N MET A 66 8.15 -15.39 -6.05
CA MET A 66 8.98 -15.01 -4.92
C MET A 66 8.20 -15.48 -3.68
N PRO A 67 8.73 -16.42 -2.88
CA PRO A 67 8.04 -16.85 -1.68
C PRO A 67 7.82 -15.61 -0.81
N VAL A 68 6.58 -15.39 -0.39
CA VAL A 68 6.32 -14.30 0.54
C VAL A 68 6.99 -14.68 1.85
N THR A 69 8.08 -14.02 2.18
CA THR A 69 8.83 -14.25 3.42
C THR A 69 8.13 -13.52 4.56
N ASN A 70 6.90 -13.91 4.91
CA ASN A 70 6.10 -13.28 5.96
C ASN A 70 5.70 -14.27 7.08
N GLY A 71 6.51 -15.30 7.33
CA GLY A 71 6.27 -16.26 8.43
C GLY A 71 6.41 -15.66 9.83
N SER A 72 7.09 -14.51 9.97
CA SER A 72 7.14 -13.71 11.21
C SER A 72 6.83 -12.24 10.93
N ILE A 73 6.48 -11.50 11.98
CA ILE A 73 6.30 -10.04 11.91
C ILE A 73 7.56 -9.36 11.37
N GLU A 74 8.73 -9.81 11.83
CA GLU A 74 10.03 -9.28 11.42
C GLU A 74 10.30 -9.55 9.94
N SER A 75 10.01 -10.78 9.47
CA SER A 75 10.24 -11.15 8.09
C SER A 75 9.30 -10.38 7.14
N LEU A 76 8.06 -10.12 7.55
CA LEU A 76 7.13 -9.24 6.81
C LEU A 76 7.70 -7.83 6.65
N VAL A 77 8.18 -7.22 7.73
CA VAL A 77 8.73 -5.85 7.69
C VAL A 77 9.98 -5.80 6.83
N GLN A 78 10.92 -6.73 7.03
CA GLN A 78 12.13 -6.82 6.21
C GLN A 78 11.80 -7.00 4.73
N GLY A 79 10.91 -7.95 4.40
CA GLY A 79 10.49 -8.21 3.03
C GLY A 79 9.82 -6.99 2.39
N THR A 80 9.08 -6.20 3.18
CA THR A 80 8.45 -4.95 2.72
C THR A 80 9.49 -3.91 2.37
N LEU A 81 10.50 -3.71 3.21
CA LEU A 81 11.59 -2.78 2.95
C LEU A 81 12.39 -3.18 1.70
N ASP A 82 12.60 -4.48 1.48
CA ASP A 82 13.28 -4.99 0.31
C ASP A 82 12.42 -4.88 -0.96
N ALA A 83 11.11 -5.09 -0.84
CA ALA A 83 10.17 -4.90 -1.94
C ALA A 83 10.02 -3.42 -2.32
N ILE A 84 10.08 -2.49 -1.36
CA ILE A 84 10.12 -1.05 -1.64
C ILE A 84 11.37 -0.70 -2.45
N THR A 85 12.55 -1.20 -2.06
CA THR A 85 13.81 -0.96 -2.79
C THR A 85 13.76 -1.47 -4.22
N ARG A 86 13.08 -2.60 -4.46
CA ARG A 86 12.92 -3.23 -5.78
C ARG A 86 11.71 -2.72 -6.57
N GLU A 87 10.91 -1.81 -5.98
CA GLU A 87 9.61 -1.38 -6.50
C GLU A 87 8.66 -2.55 -6.84
N ASP A 88 8.72 -3.63 -6.07
CA ASP A 88 7.99 -4.89 -6.29
C ASP A 88 6.53 -4.77 -5.82
N ARG A 89 5.67 -4.21 -6.68
CA ARG A 89 4.25 -3.96 -6.39
C ARG A 89 3.47 -5.22 -6.09
N ALA A 90 3.80 -6.34 -6.75
CA ALA A 90 3.09 -7.60 -6.56
C ALA A 90 3.36 -8.17 -5.16
N TRP A 91 4.62 -8.14 -4.71
CA TRP A 91 4.96 -8.52 -3.34
C TRP A 91 4.29 -7.60 -2.32
N LEU A 92 4.33 -6.28 -2.55
CA LEU A 92 3.71 -5.30 -1.66
C LEU A 92 2.19 -5.44 -1.62
N ALA A 93 1.55 -5.85 -2.72
CA ALA A 93 0.13 -6.15 -2.73
C ALA A 93 -0.17 -7.36 -1.83
N ARG A 94 0.54 -8.48 -2.03
CA ARG A 94 0.38 -9.72 -1.24
C ARG A 94 0.63 -9.56 0.26
N SER A 95 1.39 -8.55 0.66
CA SER A 95 1.65 -8.24 2.07
C SER A 95 0.42 -7.65 2.78
N MET A 96 -0.61 -7.23 2.05
CA MET A 96 -1.85 -6.67 2.60
C MET A 96 -2.90 -7.75 2.88
N GLU A 97 -3.60 -7.63 4.00
CA GLU A 97 -4.70 -8.54 4.39
C GLU A 97 -5.76 -8.69 3.29
N SER A 98 -6.14 -7.59 2.64
CA SER A 98 -7.22 -7.54 1.64
C SER A 98 -6.96 -8.35 0.37
N THR A 99 -5.72 -8.78 0.14
CA THR A 99 -5.33 -9.58 -1.02
C THR A 99 -4.94 -11.01 -0.65
N SER A 100 -4.93 -11.35 0.63
CA SER A 100 -4.50 -12.67 1.09
C SER A 100 -5.43 -13.77 0.55
N GLY A 101 -4.83 -14.87 0.08
CA GLY A 101 -5.55 -16.05 -0.41
C GLY A 101 -6.28 -15.88 -1.76
N ARG A 102 -6.08 -14.76 -2.48
CA ARG A 102 -6.73 -14.53 -3.79
C ARG A 102 -5.75 -14.04 -4.87
N PRO A 103 -6.11 -14.21 -6.17
CA PRO A 103 -5.37 -13.58 -7.26
C PRO A 103 -5.33 -12.06 -7.14
N LEU A 104 -4.22 -11.47 -7.56
CA LEU A 104 -4.04 -10.02 -7.61
C LEU A 104 -4.76 -9.43 -8.83
N THR A 105 -5.26 -8.22 -8.65
CA THR A 105 -5.85 -7.37 -9.70
C THR A 105 -5.00 -6.14 -9.92
N GLU A 106 -5.21 -5.43 -11.04
CA GLU A 106 -4.53 -4.16 -11.32
C GLU A 106 -4.80 -3.11 -10.21
N ASP A 107 -6.01 -3.11 -9.65
CA ASP A 107 -6.38 -2.23 -8.55
C ASP A 107 -5.57 -2.52 -7.28
N ASP A 108 -5.24 -3.79 -7.02
CA ASP A 108 -4.39 -4.18 -5.89
C ASP A 108 -2.95 -3.67 -6.06
N LEU A 109 -2.41 -3.74 -7.29
CA LEU A 109 -1.09 -3.20 -7.61
C LEU A 109 -1.05 -1.68 -7.48
N LEU A 110 -2.15 -1.00 -7.87
CA LEU A 110 -2.28 0.44 -7.71
C LEU A 110 -2.43 0.85 -6.23
N ALA A 111 -3.18 0.09 -5.44
CA ALA A 111 -3.30 0.28 -4.01
C ALA A 111 -1.94 0.12 -3.32
N ALA A 112 -1.21 -0.95 -3.65
CA ALA A 112 0.15 -1.17 -3.16
C ALA A 112 1.10 -0.01 -3.55
N TYR A 113 1.03 0.45 -4.80
CA TYR A 113 1.81 1.61 -5.22
C TYR A 113 1.49 2.86 -4.37
N ARG A 114 0.21 3.15 -4.12
CA ARG A 114 -0.22 4.29 -3.31
C ARG A 114 0.24 4.21 -1.85
N GLN A 115 0.18 3.02 -1.27
CA GLN A 115 0.45 2.80 0.15
C GLN A 115 1.95 2.70 0.47
N PHE A 116 2.75 2.13 -0.44
CA PHE A 116 4.15 1.81 -0.15
C PHE A 116 5.13 2.69 -0.93
N LEU A 117 4.82 2.99 -2.20
CA LEU A 117 5.79 3.60 -3.13
C LEU A 117 5.52 5.08 -3.39
N TRP A 118 4.28 5.55 -3.16
CA TRP A 118 3.89 6.93 -3.42
C TRP A 118 4.70 7.93 -2.60
N ARG A 119 4.93 9.11 -3.17
CA ARG A 119 5.76 10.17 -2.57
C ARG A 119 5.39 10.54 -1.12
N SER A 120 4.11 10.41 -0.75
CA SER A 120 3.65 10.72 0.62
C SER A 120 3.92 9.59 1.61
N ALA A 121 4.06 8.35 1.14
CA ALA A 121 4.37 7.18 1.96
C ALA A 121 5.88 7.05 2.21
N GLN A 122 6.72 7.52 1.28
CA GLN A 122 8.19 7.42 1.37
C GLN A 122 8.77 7.93 2.71
N PRO A 123 8.37 9.10 3.26
CA PRO A 123 8.90 9.56 4.55
C PRO A 123 8.53 8.66 5.74
N MET A 124 7.38 7.98 5.68
CA MET A 124 6.96 7.04 6.72
C MET A 124 7.84 5.79 6.66
N TRP A 125 7.98 5.19 5.47
CA TRP A 125 8.79 3.99 5.27
C TRP A 125 10.29 4.21 5.52
N ALA A 126 10.81 5.41 5.26
CA ALA A 126 12.17 5.77 5.66
C ALA A 126 12.38 5.74 7.18
N ARG A 127 11.37 6.15 7.97
CA ARG A 127 11.42 6.06 9.43
C ARG A 127 11.27 4.63 9.93
N VAL A 128 10.38 3.84 9.31
CA VAL A 128 10.26 2.41 9.59
C VAL A 128 11.60 1.72 9.36
N ARG A 129 12.26 1.98 8.22
CA ARG A 129 13.60 1.45 7.92
C ARG A 129 14.59 1.82 9.01
N ALA A 130 14.69 3.10 9.37
CA ALA A 130 15.64 3.56 10.38
C ALA A 130 15.40 2.91 11.76
N GLY A 131 14.15 2.82 12.21
CA GLY A 131 13.80 2.15 13.47
C GLY A 131 14.07 0.65 13.44
N PHE A 132 13.74 -0.02 12.31
CA PHE A 132 13.93 -1.45 12.14
C PHE A 132 15.40 -1.85 12.08
N GLU A 133 16.19 -1.21 11.21
CA GLU A 133 17.63 -1.43 11.05
C GLU A 133 18.42 -0.98 12.29
N GLY A 134 17.92 0.04 13.01
CA GLY A 134 18.48 0.50 14.29
C GLY A 134 18.21 -0.43 15.47
N GLY A 135 17.41 -1.49 15.29
CA GLY A 135 17.03 -2.41 16.37
C GLY A 135 16.10 -1.80 17.42
N ALA A 136 15.50 -0.64 17.13
CA ALA A 136 14.66 0.11 18.04
C ALA A 136 13.18 -0.28 17.83
N TRP A 137 12.87 -1.56 18.02
CA TRP A 137 11.53 -2.07 17.83
C TRP A 137 11.22 -3.25 18.75
N ARG A 138 9.94 -3.51 18.93
CA ARG A 138 9.41 -4.68 19.64
C ARG A 138 8.15 -5.18 18.97
N THR A 139 7.85 -6.45 19.15
CA THR A 139 6.64 -7.09 18.63
C THR A 139 5.68 -7.43 19.78
N GLU A 140 4.39 -7.31 19.51
CA GLU A 140 3.34 -7.87 20.35
C GLU A 140 2.59 -8.89 19.48
N ASP A 141 2.61 -10.17 19.87
CA ASP A 141 1.97 -11.27 19.15
C ASP A 141 0.90 -11.93 20.05
N ASN A 142 -0.34 -11.95 19.56
CA ASN A 142 -1.50 -12.55 20.22
C ASN A 142 -2.07 -13.74 19.41
N GLY A 143 -1.24 -14.43 18.63
CA GLY A 143 -1.60 -15.58 17.79
C GLY A 143 -2.05 -15.16 16.39
N ASP A 144 -3.26 -14.60 16.30
CA ASP A 144 -3.88 -14.23 15.01
C ASP A 144 -3.74 -12.74 14.70
N LYS A 145 -3.38 -11.94 15.70
CA LYS A 145 -3.15 -10.50 15.61
C LYS A 145 -1.84 -10.16 16.25
N GLY A 146 -1.16 -9.19 15.68
CA GLY A 146 0.06 -8.68 16.24
C GLY A 146 0.32 -7.26 15.80
N ARG A 147 1.40 -6.70 16.30
CA ARG A 147 1.92 -5.43 15.83
C ARG A 147 3.40 -5.35 16.01
N ILE A 148 4.02 -4.54 15.16
CA ILE A 148 5.38 -4.04 15.41
C ILE A 148 5.28 -2.60 15.91
N ILE A 149 6.01 -2.33 16.98
CA ILE A 149 6.15 -1.00 17.58
C ILE A 149 7.59 -0.58 17.32
N LEU A 150 7.78 0.49 16.55
CA LEU A 150 9.09 1.04 16.22
C LEU A 150 9.28 2.39 16.92
N ASP A 151 10.39 2.57 17.60
CA ASP A 151 10.84 3.88 18.04
C ASP A 151 11.42 4.61 16.83
N VAL A 152 10.71 5.67 16.41
CA VAL A 152 11.07 6.47 15.23
C VAL A 152 11.65 7.83 15.61
N GLY A 153 11.80 8.10 16.91
CA GLY A 153 12.34 9.34 17.44
C GLY A 153 11.54 10.62 17.11
N GLY A 154 11.96 11.74 17.71
CA GLY A 154 11.36 13.06 17.48
C GLY A 154 9.94 13.21 18.04
N ALA A 155 9.10 14.02 17.38
CA ALA A 155 7.75 14.34 17.85
C ALA A 155 6.73 13.18 17.72
N LEU A 156 7.07 12.13 16.97
CA LEU A 156 6.18 10.99 16.73
C LEU A 156 6.30 9.91 17.83
N GLY A 157 7.43 9.85 18.54
CA GLY A 157 7.68 8.89 19.61
C GLY A 157 7.73 7.44 19.11
N GLU A 158 6.58 6.84 18.88
CA GLU A 158 6.44 5.46 18.43
C GLU A 158 5.54 5.37 17.19
N MET A 159 5.91 4.48 16.26
CA MET A 159 5.07 4.06 15.15
C MET A 159 4.57 2.64 15.42
N ARG A 160 3.28 2.39 15.15
CA ARG A 160 2.65 1.08 15.33
C ARG A 160 2.08 0.63 13.99
N LEU A 161 2.49 -0.55 13.54
CA LEU A 161 1.90 -1.21 12.38
C LEU A 161 1.15 -2.43 12.87
N GLU A 162 -0.17 -2.42 12.66
CA GLU A 162 -1.06 -3.51 13.06
C GLU A 162 -1.03 -4.61 11.99
N LEU A 163 -1.03 -5.87 12.43
CA LEU A 163 -0.79 -7.04 11.61
C LEU A 163 -1.79 -8.16 11.94
N VAL A 164 -2.11 -8.97 10.94
CA VAL A 164 -2.94 -10.17 11.10
C VAL A 164 -2.23 -11.39 10.53
N LYS A 165 -2.49 -12.56 11.12
CA LYS A 165 -1.96 -13.84 10.65
C LYS A 165 -3.04 -14.61 9.90
N ILE A 166 -2.76 -14.93 8.64
CA ILE A 166 -3.66 -15.69 7.75
C ILE A 166 -2.83 -16.80 7.12
N ASP A 167 -3.29 -18.05 7.19
CA ASP A 167 -2.61 -19.21 6.60
C ASP A 167 -1.11 -19.32 6.97
N ASN A 168 -0.77 -19.04 8.24
CA ASN A 168 0.58 -19.00 8.79
C ASN A 168 1.50 -17.87 8.27
N ALA A 169 0.94 -16.88 7.59
CA ALA A 169 1.63 -15.73 7.06
C ALA A 169 1.10 -14.42 7.70
N TRP A 170 2.00 -13.49 8.00
CA TRP A 170 1.66 -12.17 8.52
C TRP A 170 1.36 -11.18 7.40
N HIS A 171 0.33 -10.36 7.59
CA HIS A 171 -0.10 -9.33 6.66
C HIS A 171 -0.35 -8.01 7.39
N TYR A 172 -0.20 -6.88 6.71
CA TYR A 172 -0.62 -5.59 7.22
C TYR A 172 -2.13 -5.53 7.36
N ALA A 173 -2.60 -5.20 8.56
CA ALA A 173 -4.01 -5.03 8.87
C ALA A 173 -4.47 -3.65 8.39
N GLY A 174 -5.63 -3.61 7.75
CA GLY A 174 -6.24 -2.38 7.27
C GLY A 174 -5.84 -1.98 5.85
N THR A 175 -6.84 -1.51 5.11
CA THR A 175 -6.78 -0.90 3.78
C THR A 175 -7.14 0.58 3.87
#